data_AF-A0AAU7QC58-F1
#
_entry.id   AF-A0AAU7QC58-F1
#
_cell.length_a   1.000
_cell.length_b   1.000
_cell.length_c   1.000
_cell.angle_alpha   90.00
_cell.angle_beta   90.00
_cell.angle_gamma   90.00
#
_symmetry.space_group_name_H-M   'P 1'
#
loop_
_entity.id
_entity.type
_entity.pdbx_description
1 polymer ?
#
loop_
_entity_poly.entity_id
_entity_poly.type
_entity_poly.pdbx_seq_one_letter_code
_entity_poly.pdbx_strand_id
1 'polypeptide(L)'
;MSETANLTIKLPLELKERIKALAESNSVSMSAEIGARLERSLNEDSQPHVAADVDNQHTQEITEQPFTSSEVKKLRALLNAASQKKTQEKISFLAFR
;
A
#
# COMPACT_ATOMS: atom_id res chain seq x y z
N MET A 1 2.46 31.65 -20.36
CA MET A 1 3.86 31.70 -20.86
C MET A 1 4.64 30.69 -20.04
N SER A 2 4.85 29.45 -20.51
CA SER A 2 5.56 28.43 -19.74
C SER A 2 7.07 28.62 -19.90
N GLU A 3 7.71 29.24 -18.92
CA GLU A 3 9.16 29.30 -18.82
C GLU A 3 9.69 27.90 -18.51
N THR A 4 10.25 27.21 -19.51
CA THR A 4 10.78 25.85 -19.36
C THR A 4 12.28 25.89 -19.13
N ALA A 5 12.74 25.42 -17.97
CA ALA A 5 14.16 25.21 -17.69
C ALA A 5 14.61 23.80 -18.13
N ASN A 6 15.81 23.69 -18.72
CA ASN A 6 16.38 22.40 -19.12
C ASN A 6 17.18 21.79 -17.96
N LEU A 7 16.82 20.58 -17.56
CA LEU A 7 17.51 19.82 -16.52
C LEU A 7 18.17 18.57 -17.11
N THR A 8 19.49 18.44 -16.93
CA THR A 8 20.24 17.23 -17.32
C THR A 8 20.59 16.42 -16.08
N ILE A 9 20.05 15.21 -15.99
CA ILE A 9 20.24 14.30 -14.86
C ILE A 9 20.66 12.91 -15.36
N LYS A 10 21.60 12.28 -14.65
CA LYS A 10 22.00 10.89 -14.90
C LYS A 10 21.07 9.97 -14.14
N LEU A 11 20.27 9.16 -14.86
CA LEU A 11 19.40 8.16 -14.25
C LEU A 11 19.95 6.75 -14.50
N PRO A 12 19.84 5.83 -13.51
CA PRO A 12 20.07 4.41 -13.73
C PRO A 12 19.03 3.82 -14.70
N LEU A 13 19.42 2.75 -15.41
CA LEU A 13 18.59 2.12 -16.45
C LEU A 13 17.23 1.65 -15.92
N GLU A 14 17.22 1.04 -14.74
CA GLU A 14 16.01 0.58 -14.04
C GLU A 14 14.97 1.70 -13.85
N LEU A 15 15.41 2.92 -13.48
CA LEU A 15 14.50 4.05 -13.29
C LEU A 15 13.98 4.58 -14.62
N LYS A 16 14.82 4.62 -15.65
CA LYS A 16 14.41 5.03 -17.00
C LYS A 16 13.30 4.12 -17.55
N GLU A 17 13.41 2.81 -17.36
CA GLU A 17 12.38 1.85 -17.82
C GLU A 17 11.08 2.00 -17.06
N ARG A 18 11.14 2.16 -15.73
CA ARG A 18 9.95 2.44 -14.91
C ARG A 18 9.24 3.72 -15.32
N ILE A 19 9.99 4.80 -15.55
CA ILE A 19 9.40 6.07 -15.99
C ILE A 19 8.76 5.91 -17.37
N LYS A 20 9.40 5.16 -18.29
CA LYS A 20 8.85 4.89 -19.62
C LYS A 20 7.50 4.14 -19.53
N ALA A 21 7.43 3.08 -18.72
CA ALA A 21 6.19 2.31 -18.54
C ALA A 21 5.05 3.18 -17.97
N LEU A 22 5.39 4.11 -17.05
CA LEU A 22 4.40 5.01 -16.45
C LEU A 22 3.97 6.11 -17.41
N ALA A 23 4.89 6.65 -18.20
CA ALA A 23 4.58 7.61 -19.25
C ALA A 23 3.63 6.98 -20.29
N GLU A 24 3.84 5.71 -20.65
CA GLU A 24 2.95 4.95 -21.54
C GLU A 24 1.57 4.71 -20.92
N SER A 25 1.52 4.33 -19.63
CA SER A 25 0.27 4.17 -18.88
C SER A 25 -0.53 5.48 -18.77
N ASN A 26 0.16 6.60 -18.58
CA ASN A 26 -0.46 7.92 -18.40
C ASN A 26 -0.65 8.67 -19.73
N SER A 27 -0.26 8.07 -20.86
CA SER A 27 -0.32 8.69 -22.20
C SER A 27 0.39 10.06 -22.29
N VAL A 28 1.48 10.22 -21.54
CA VAL A 28 2.28 11.45 -21.51
C VAL A 28 3.71 11.18 -21.97
N SER A 29 4.45 12.25 -22.29
CA SER A 29 5.87 12.13 -22.58
C SER A 29 6.68 11.82 -21.32
N MET A 30 7.83 11.18 -21.49
CA MET A 30 8.73 10.87 -20.37
C MET A 30 9.16 12.12 -19.60
N SER A 31 9.39 13.26 -20.27
CA SER A 31 9.72 14.53 -19.61
C SER A 31 8.54 15.11 -18.84
N ALA A 32 7.31 14.98 -19.35
CA ALA A 32 6.11 15.45 -18.68
C ALA A 32 5.81 14.64 -17.41
N GLU A 33 5.95 13.31 -17.46
CA GLU A 33 5.79 12.44 -16.28
C GLU A 33 6.84 12.76 -15.20
N ILE A 34 8.10 13.02 -15.60
CA ILE A 34 9.18 13.41 -14.67
C ILE A 34 8.84 14.77 -14.03
N GLY A 35 8.40 15.75 -14.82
CA GLY A 35 8.00 17.06 -14.33
C GLY A 35 6.85 16.96 -13.32
N ALA A 36 5.77 16.25 -13.68
CA ALA A 36 4.62 16.06 -12.81
C ALA A 36 4.98 15.36 -11.48
N ARG A 37 5.90 14.39 -11.51
CA ARG A 37 6.40 13.74 -10.29
C ARG A 37 7.29 14.64 -9.43
N LEU A 38 8.13 15.45 -10.06
CA LEU A 38 8.93 16.44 -9.35
C LEU A 38 8.02 17.47 -8.67
N GLU A 39 7.03 17.99 -9.38
CA GLU A 39 6.02 18.90 -8.82
C GLU A 39 5.28 18.26 -7.65
N ARG A 40 4.82 17.01 -7.80
CA ARG A 40 4.16 16.27 -6.71
C ARG A 40 5.08 16.13 -5.50
N SER A 41 6.33 15.71 -5.69
CA SER A 41 7.28 15.54 -4.59
C SER A 41 7.56 16.85 -3.85
N LEU A 42 7.71 17.97 -4.59
CA LEU A 42 7.96 19.29 -4.00
C LEU A 42 6.71 19.86 -3.28
N ASN A 43 5.51 19.54 -3.78
CA ASN A 43 4.25 19.92 -3.16
C ASN A 43 3.93 19.05 -1.93
N GLU A 44 4.34 17.79 -1.92
CA GLU A 44 4.21 16.88 -0.78
C GLU A 44 5.13 17.26 0.38
N ASP A 45 6.36 17.74 0.11
CA ASP A 45 7.30 18.24 1.13
C ASP A 45 6.89 19.59 1.76
N SER A 46 6.02 20.35 1.08
CA SER A 46 5.54 21.67 1.56
C SER A 46 4.23 21.60 2.34
N GLN A 47 3.58 20.44 2.38
CA GLN A 47 2.61 20.16 3.41
C GLN A 47 3.39 19.66 4.64
N PRO A 48 3.21 20.22 5.86
CA PRO A 48 3.48 19.41 7.04
C PRO A 48 2.72 18.09 6.86
N HIS A 49 3.17 17.01 7.46
CA HIS A 49 2.41 15.77 7.56
C HIS A 49 1.06 16.01 8.31
N VAL A 50 0.15 16.81 7.76
CA VAL A 50 -1.27 16.61 7.90
C VAL A 50 -1.45 15.33 7.13
N ALA A 51 -1.65 14.25 7.89
CA ALA A 51 -2.08 12.97 7.38
C ALA A 51 -2.91 13.22 6.12
N ALA A 52 -2.35 12.87 4.95
CA ALA A 52 -3.09 12.91 3.72
C ALA A 52 -4.35 12.12 4.02
N ASP A 53 -5.43 12.89 4.07
CA ASP A 53 -6.80 12.46 4.07
C ASP A 53 -6.85 11.37 3.00
N VAL A 54 -6.79 10.13 3.47
CA VAL A 54 -7.12 8.97 2.67
C VAL A 54 -8.54 9.27 2.27
N ASP A 55 -8.73 9.74 1.04
CA ASP A 55 -10.06 9.92 0.46
C ASP A 55 -10.71 8.55 0.34
N ASN A 56 -11.26 8.13 1.48
CA ASN A 56 -12.15 7.02 1.68
C ASN A 56 -13.60 7.51 1.51
N GLN A 57 -13.89 8.54 0.70
CA GLN A 57 -15.27 8.94 0.39
C GLN A 57 -15.97 8.01 -0.61
N HIS A 58 -15.60 6.74 -0.66
CA HIS A 58 -16.55 5.69 -1.02
C HIS A 58 -17.12 5.07 0.25
N THR A 59 -17.98 5.81 0.94
CA THR A 59 -18.87 5.22 1.96
C THR A 59 -20.01 4.46 1.27
N GLN A 60 -19.67 3.47 0.44
CA GLN A 60 -20.60 2.38 0.23
C GLN A 60 -20.31 1.37 1.31
N GLU A 61 -21.29 1.13 2.17
CA GLU A 61 -21.39 -0.09 2.94
C GLU A 61 -21.39 -1.24 1.92
N ILE A 62 -20.21 -1.77 1.61
CA ILE A 62 -20.11 -3.07 0.99
C ILE A 62 -20.64 -4.00 2.08
N THR A 63 -21.93 -4.34 1.98
CA THR A 63 -22.49 -5.45 2.74
C THR A 63 -21.76 -6.70 2.23
N GLU A 64 -20.56 -6.93 2.76
CA GLU A 64 -19.83 -8.16 2.52
C GLU A 64 -20.77 -9.28 2.91
N GLN A 65 -20.97 -10.21 1.97
CA GLN A 65 -21.88 -11.32 2.14
C GLN A 65 -21.56 -12.00 3.47
N PRO A 66 -22.54 -12.18 4.37
CA PRO A 66 -22.28 -12.78 5.67
C PRO A 66 -21.61 -14.13 5.45
N PHE A 67 -20.52 -14.39 6.18
CA PHE A 67 -19.79 -15.66 6.10
C PHE A 67 -20.77 -16.82 6.14
N THR A 68 -20.60 -17.76 5.21
CA THR A 68 -21.44 -18.96 5.19
C THR A 68 -21.24 -19.75 6.48
N SER A 69 -22.25 -20.53 6.88
CA SER A 69 -22.19 -21.37 8.09
C SER A 69 -20.96 -22.31 8.10
N SER A 70 -20.46 -22.67 6.91
CA SER A 70 -19.26 -23.47 6.72
C SER A 70 -17.97 -22.70 7.05
N GLU A 71 -17.88 -21.42 6.68
CA GLU A 71 -16.72 -20.56 6.93
C GLU A 71 -16.65 -20.15 8.39
N VAL A 72 -17.79 -19.82 9.01
CA VAL A 72 -17.86 -19.54 10.46
C VAL A 72 -17.38 -20.73 11.29
N LYS A 73 -17.71 -21.96 10.88
CA LYS A 73 -17.22 -23.18 11.54
C LYS A 73 -15.70 -23.33 11.42
N LYS A 74 -15.13 -23.05 10.24
CA LYS A 74 -13.67 -23.08 10.02
C LYS A 74 -12.95 -22.01 10.85
N LEU A 75 -13.48 -20.79 10.90
CA LEU A 75 -12.92 -19.69 11.69
C LEU A 75 -12.90 -20.04 13.19
N ARG A 76 -14.00 -20.61 13.73
CA ARG A 76 -14.05 -21.08 15.12
C ARG A 76 -13.03 -22.19 15.39
N ALA A 77 -12.89 -23.14 14.45
CA ALA A 77 -11.91 -24.23 14.60
C ALA A 77 -10.47 -23.71 14.63
N LEU A 78 -10.12 -22.76 13.75
CA LEU A 78 -8.80 -22.15 13.72
C LEU A 78 -8.49 -21.37 15.01
N LEU A 79 -9.44 -20.58 15.50
CA LEU A 79 -9.29 -19.80 16.72
C LEU A 79 -9.12 -20.71 17.96
N ASN A 80 -9.93 -21.77 18.04
CA ASN A 80 -9.84 -22.73 19.12
C ASN A 80 -8.52 -23.52 19.06
N ALA A 81 -8.07 -23.94 17.87
CA ALA A 81 -6.79 -24.62 17.70
C ALA A 81 -5.60 -23.73 18.11
N ALA A 82 -5.63 -22.44 17.76
CA ALA A 82 -4.60 -21.49 18.18
C ALA A 82 -4.56 -21.29 19.71
N SER A 83 -5.73 -21.29 20.34
CA SER A 83 -5.86 -21.13 21.79
C SER A 83 -5.35 -22.37 22.55
N GLN A 84 -5.65 -23.56 22.04
CA GLN A 84 -5.19 -24.82 22.62
C GLN A 84 -3.67 -25.01 22.51
N LYS A 85 -3.05 -24.56 21.40
CA LYS A 85 -1.58 -24.59 21.25
C LYS A 85 -0.87 -23.74 22.30
N LYS A 86 -1.35 -22.52 22.56
CA LYS A 86 -0.77 -21.64 23.59
C LYS A 86 -0.90 -22.23 25.01
N THR A 87 -1.98 -22.95 25.29
CA THR A 87 -2.19 -23.61 26.58
C THR A 87 -1.29 -24.84 26.74
N GLN A 88 -1.14 -25.65 25.69
CA GLN A 88 -0.24 -26.80 25.66
C GLN A 88 1.23 -26.38 25.86
N GLU A 89 1.67 -25.30 25.23
CA GLU A 89 3.03 -24.76 25.33
C GLU A 89 3.33 -24.20 26.74
N LYS A 90 2.35 -23.60 27.42
CA LYS A 90 2.50 -23.16 28.81
C LYS A 90 2.56 -24.32 29.80
N ILE A 91 1.75 -25.36 29.59
CA ILE A 91 1.72 -26.53 30.47
C ILE A 91 3.03 -27.34 30.32
N SER A 92 3.54 -27.51 29.09
CA SER A 92 4.82 -28.19 28.87
C SER A 92 6.00 -27.44 29.48
N PHE A 93 5.98 -26.10 29.45
CA PHE A 93 7.02 -25.28 30.08
C PHE A 93 7.00 -25.37 31.61
N LEU A 94 5.82 -25.53 32.22
CA LEU A 94 5.68 -25.64 33.68
C LEU A 94 6.06 -27.04 34.21
N ALA A 95 5.95 -28.09 33.39
CA ALA A 95 6.29 -29.46 33.77
C ALA A 95 7.79 -29.81 33.65
N PHE A 96 8.59 -28.96 32.99
CA PHE A 96 10.04 -29.18 32.79
C PHE A 96 10.92 -28.34 33.74
N ARG A 97 10.31 -27.64 34.70
CA ARG A 97 11.00 -26.83 35.71
C ARG A 97 10.88 -27.47 37.09
#